data_AF-A0A5C7VAD8-F1
#
_entry.id   AF-A0A5C7VAD8-F1
#
_cell.length_a   1.000
_cell.length_b   1.000
_cell.length_c   1.000
_cell.angle_alpha   90.00
_cell.angle_beta   90.00
_cell.angle_gamma   90.00
#
_symmetry.space_group_name_H-M   'P 1'
#
loop_
_entity.id
_entity.type
_entity.pdbx_description
1 polymer ?
#
loop_
_entity_poly.entity_id
_entity_poly.type
_entity_poly.pdbx_seq_one_letter_code
_entity_poly.pdbx_strand_id
1 'polypeptide(L)'
;MFEQDDINCFKHLCQFVWIQGEPIPLIFDLSNHVYANQKITLPMIERLVAIGLVDYAPEGYVKKKLGKHTRFFYHGRLTKIGFAQDAGNQLDLGVVLLTSSGKKLYATLSPIRNQQFYEYVIQHWFQKGLLLSSPLGSPQRPHLVN
;
A
#
# COMPACT_ATOMS: atom_id res chain seq x y z
N MET A 1 23.88 -1.50 9.27
CA MET A 1 23.68 -0.28 8.43
C MET A 1 23.33 -0.78 7.05
N PHE A 2 22.27 -0.28 6.40
CA PHE A 2 21.88 -0.74 5.07
C PHE A 2 22.80 -0.15 4.01
N GLU A 3 23.11 -0.91 2.95
CA GLU A 3 23.87 -0.39 1.83
C GLU A 3 23.01 0.57 1.00
N GLN A 4 23.65 1.44 0.22
CA GLN A 4 22.94 2.44 -0.59
C GLN A 4 22.01 1.77 -1.61
N ASP A 5 22.42 0.63 -2.16
CA ASP A 5 21.63 -0.15 -3.11
C ASP A 5 20.39 -0.77 -2.45
N ASP A 6 20.51 -1.26 -1.21
CA ASP A 6 19.38 -1.78 -0.44
C ASP A 6 18.35 -0.69 -0.17
N ILE A 7 18.81 0.50 0.21
CA ILE A 7 17.96 1.67 0.42
C ILE A 7 17.26 2.05 -0.88
N ASN A 8 17.95 1.98 -2.02
CA ASN A 8 17.36 2.30 -3.33
C ASN A 8 16.31 1.27 -3.75
N CYS A 9 16.56 -0.03 -3.54
CA CYS A 9 15.56 -1.08 -3.73
C CYS A 9 14.33 -0.83 -2.85
N PHE A 10 14.53 -0.57 -1.56
CA PHE A 10 13.44 -0.31 -0.63
C PHE A 10 12.64 0.94 -1.01
N LYS A 11 13.30 2.04 -1.37
CA LYS A 11 12.65 3.26 -1.89
C LYS A 11 11.76 2.96 -3.09
N HIS A 12 12.20 2.06 -3.98
CA HIS A 12 11.43 1.66 -5.14
C HIS A 12 10.17 0.87 -4.75
N LEU A 13 10.24 0.00 -3.74
CA LEU A 13 9.06 -0.68 -3.18
C LEU A 13 8.08 0.31 -2.54
N CYS A 14 8.57 1.40 -1.93
CA CYS A 14 7.75 2.33 -1.17
C CYS A 14 6.66 3.04 -2.00
N GLN A 15 6.78 3.10 -3.33
CA GLN A 15 5.71 3.65 -4.19
C GLN A 15 4.43 2.79 -4.17
N PHE A 16 4.51 1.55 -3.69
CA PHE A 16 3.40 0.60 -3.61
C PHE A 16 2.72 0.58 -2.24
N VAL A 17 3.04 1.55 -1.38
CA VAL A 17 2.59 1.59 0.02
C VAL A 17 1.31 2.41 0.17
N TRP A 18 0.32 1.78 0.80
CA TRP A 18 -0.85 2.44 1.35
C TRP A 18 -0.76 2.50 2.88
N ILE A 19 -1.43 3.47 3.50
CA ILE A 19 -1.44 3.66 4.95
C ILE A 19 -2.80 3.31 5.53
N GLN A 20 -2.80 2.47 6.56
CA GLN A 20 -3.96 2.19 7.42
C GLN A 20 -3.49 2.04 8.87
N GLY A 21 -3.19 3.17 9.51
CA GLY A 21 -2.45 3.23 10.79
C GLY A 21 -0.96 2.92 10.61
N GLU A 22 -0.64 1.89 9.84
CA GLU A 22 0.71 1.44 9.49
C GLU A 22 0.91 1.49 7.96
N PRO A 23 2.17 1.60 7.48
CA PRO A 23 2.50 1.45 6.07
C PRO A 23 2.40 -0.01 5.62
N ILE A 24 1.65 -0.24 4.55
CA ILE A 24 1.34 -1.56 3.98
C ILE A 24 1.64 -1.54 2.47
N PRO A 25 2.67 -2.25 2.00
CA PRO A 25 2.91 -2.46 0.57
C PRO A 25 1.83 -3.39 0.03
N LEU A 26 0.92 -2.87 -0.80
CA LEU A 26 -0.10 -3.73 -1.41
C LEU A 26 0.46 -4.35 -2.68
N ILE A 27 1.14 -5.50 -2.52
CA ILE A 27 1.69 -6.31 -3.60
C ILE A 27 0.84 -7.59 -3.74
N PHE A 28 -0.16 -7.59 -4.61
CA PHE A 28 -1.09 -8.75 -4.70
C PHE A 28 -0.52 -9.91 -5.54
N ASP A 29 0.20 -9.60 -6.62
CA ASP A 29 0.75 -10.58 -7.55
C ASP A 29 2.00 -9.99 -8.23
N LEU A 30 3.18 -10.54 -7.93
CA LEU A 30 4.47 -10.07 -8.46
C LEU A 30 4.58 -10.21 -10.00
N SER A 31 3.75 -11.04 -10.63
CA SER A 31 3.73 -11.19 -12.08
C SER A 31 2.95 -10.07 -12.79
N ASN A 32 2.16 -9.28 -12.05
CA ASN A 32 1.38 -8.20 -12.64
C ASN A 32 2.29 -7.07 -13.14
N HIS A 33 2.01 -6.58 -14.35
CA HIS A 33 2.78 -5.55 -15.03
C HIS A 33 2.94 -4.26 -14.22
N VAL A 34 1.99 -3.93 -13.34
CA VAL A 34 2.07 -2.73 -12.48
C VAL A 34 3.29 -2.77 -11.54
N TYR A 35 3.73 -3.98 -11.16
CA TYR A 35 4.89 -4.23 -10.32
C TYR A 35 6.12 -4.59 -11.15
N ALA A 36 5.97 -5.51 -12.11
CA ALA A 36 7.07 -6.02 -12.92
C ALA A 36 7.75 -4.94 -13.77
N ASN A 37 6.97 -4.00 -14.34
CA ASN A 37 7.53 -2.88 -15.11
C ASN A 37 8.36 -1.92 -14.26
N GLN A 38 8.13 -1.92 -12.94
CA GLN A 38 8.88 -1.17 -11.94
C GLN A 38 9.91 -2.07 -11.23
N LYS A 39 10.28 -3.21 -11.84
CA LYS A 39 11.30 -4.14 -11.31
C LYS A 39 11.04 -4.65 -9.89
N ILE A 40 9.79 -4.65 -9.43
CA ILE A 40 9.38 -5.34 -8.21
C ILE A 40 9.22 -6.82 -8.55
N THR A 41 10.28 -7.58 -8.32
CA THR A 41 10.38 -9.00 -8.66
C THR A 41 10.64 -9.83 -7.40
N LEU A 42 10.42 -11.14 -7.47
CA LEU A 42 10.71 -12.04 -6.34
C LEU A 42 12.17 -11.91 -5.83
N PRO A 43 13.21 -11.91 -6.69
CA PRO A 43 14.59 -11.71 -6.21
C PRO A 43 14.81 -10.38 -5.47
N MET A 44 14.13 -9.31 -5.90
CA MET A 44 14.20 -8.02 -5.23
C MET A 44 13.51 -8.06 -3.86
N ILE A 45 12.37 -8.75 -3.74
CA ILE A 45 11.70 -8.98 -2.45
C ILE A 45 12.55 -9.86 -1.53
N GLU A 46 13.11 -10.96 -2.03
CA GLU A 46 14.00 -11.86 -1.26
C GLU A 46 15.22 -11.12 -0.71
N ARG A 47 15.82 -10.22 -1.49
CA ARG A 47 16.89 -9.35 -1.00
C ARG A 47 16.43 -8.48 0.17
N LEU A 48 15.24 -7.86 0.08
CA LEU A 48 14.68 -7.04 1.16
C LEU A 48 14.31 -7.86 2.41
N VAL A 49 13.92 -9.13 2.24
CA VAL A 49 13.71 -10.09 3.33
C VAL A 49 15.04 -10.42 4.01
N ALA A 50 16.10 -10.70 3.24
CA ALA A 50 17.42 -11.06 3.77
C ALA A 50 18.03 -9.97 4.66
N ILE A 51 17.75 -8.69 4.38
CA ILE A 51 18.19 -7.55 5.19
C ILE A 51 17.15 -7.13 6.26
N GLY A 52 16.05 -7.87 6.39
CA GLY A 52 15.04 -7.69 7.42
C GLY A 52 14.19 -6.42 7.27
N LEU A 53 14.00 -5.91 6.06
CA LEU A 53 13.12 -4.74 5.81
C LEU A 53 11.67 -5.14 5.53
N VAL A 54 11.45 -6.34 4.98
CA VAL A 54 10.11 -6.85 4.68
C VAL A 54 9.97 -8.31 5.10
N ASP A 55 8.73 -8.73 5.33
CA ASP A 55 8.33 -10.12 5.40
C ASP A 55 7.62 -10.50 4.11
N TYR A 56 7.85 -11.73 3.62
CA TYR A 56 7.25 -12.25 2.40
C TYR A 56 6.50 -13.57 2.70
N ALA A 57 5.25 -13.65 2.26
CA ALA A 57 4.40 -14.83 2.41
C ALA A 57 3.71 -15.12 1.08
N PRO A 58 4.10 -16.17 0.33
CA PRO A 58 3.49 -16.52 -0.95
C PRO A 58 1.97 -16.72 -0.89
N GLU A 59 1.47 -17.21 0.25
CA GLU A 59 0.04 -17.41 0.53
C GLU A 59 -0.73 -16.10 0.78
N GLY A 60 -0.02 -14.99 0.98
CA GLY A 60 -0.59 -13.68 1.22
C GLY A 60 -0.97 -13.40 2.67
N TYR A 61 -1.09 -12.12 2.98
CA TYR A 61 -1.51 -11.59 4.27
C TYR A 61 -2.95 -11.09 4.18
N VAL A 62 -3.76 -11.43 5.18
CA VAL A 62 -5.17 -11.00 5.23
C VAL A 62 -5.44 -10.25 6.53
N LYS A 63 -5.99 -9.04 6.42
CA LYS A 63 -6.55 -8.32 7.56
C LYS A 63 -7.98 -8.76 7.80
N LYS A 64 -8.22 -9.42 8.93
CA LYS A 64 -9.55 -9.93 9.33
C LYS A 64 -10.23 -9.01 10.33
N LYS A 65 -11.47 -9.36 10.70
CA LYS A 65 -12.28 -8.68 11.74
C LYS A 65 -12.54 -7.21 11.41
N LEU A 66 -12.64 -6.87 10.13
CA LEU A 66 -13.01 -5.54 9.68
C LEU A 66 -14.52 -5.32 9.86
N GLY A 67 -14.89 -4.13 10.33
CA GLY A 67 -16.29 -3.69 10.36
C GLY A 67 -16.82 -3.37 8.96
N LYS A 68 -17.98 -2.71 8.90
CA LYS A 68 -18.62 -2.29 7.64
C LYS A 68 -17.76 -1.37 6.77
N HIS A 69 -16.87 -0.59 7.38
CA HIS A 69 -16.04 0.37 6.66
C HIS A 69 -14.61 0.38 7.17
N THR A 70 -13.69 0.68 6.27
CA THR A 70 -12.32 1.05 6.62
C THR A 70 -11.80 2.19 5.75
N ARG A 71 -10.67 2.77 6.15
CA ARG A 71 -10.06 3.92 5.49
C ARG A 71 -8.60 3.61 5.21
N PHE A 72 -8.21 3.81 3.98
CA PHE A 72 -6.83 3.70 3.52
C PHE A 72 -6.39 5.04 2.94
N PHE A 73 -5.12 5.35 3.05
CA PHE A 73 -4.54 6.57 2.48
C PHE A 73 -3.43 6.21 1.51
N TYR A 74 -3.44 6.83 0.34
CA TYR A 74 -2.36 6.73 -0.63
C TYR A 74 -1.84 8.13 -0.93
N HIS A 75 -0.61 8.43 -0.51
CA HIS A 75 0.00 9.76 -0.62
C HIS A 75 -0.95 10.88 -0.14
N GLY A 76 -1.54 10.69 1.04
CA GLY A 76 -2.49 11.63 1.66
C GLY A 76 -3.92 11.59 1.10
N ARG A 77 -4.17 10.90 -0.02
CA ARG A 77 -5.53 10.74 -0.56
C ARG A 77 -6.29 9.65 0.20
N LEU A 78 -7.39 10.03 0.84
CA LEU A 78 -8.29 9.10 1.54
C LEU A 78 -9.16 8.30 0.56
N THR A 79 -9.12 6.98 0.70
CA THR A 79 -10.08 6.05 0.10
C THR A 79 -10.82 5.32 1.21
N LYS A 80 -12.13 5.51 1.27
CA LYS A 80 -13.03 4.75 2.13
C LYS A 80 -13.45 3.47 1.38
N ILE A 81 -13.28 2.34 2.05
CA ILE A 81 -13.71 1.02 1.59
C ILE A 81 -14.92 0.63 2.43
N GLY A 82 -16.03 0.29 1.78
CA GLY A 82 -17.22 -0.30 2.37
C GLY A 82 -17.32 -1.78 2.02
N PHE A 83 -17.67 -2.59 3.01
CA PHE A 83 -17.90 -4.02 2.87
C PHE A 83 -19.40 -4.32 2.92
N ALA A 84 -19.79 -5.46 2.36
CA ALA A 84 -21.20 -5.88 2.32
C ALA A 84 -21.74 -6.23 3.71
N GLN A 85 -20.94 -6.89 4.56
CA GLN A 85 -21.35 -7.29 5.90
C GLN A 85 -21.04 -6.19 6.92
N ASP A 86 -21.80 -6.15 8.02
CA ASP A 86 -21.59 -5.14 9.07
C ASP A 86 -20.32 -5.38 9.90
N ALA A 87 -19.88 -6.64 10.02
CA ALA A 87 -18.68 -7.05 10.74
C ALA A 87 -18.12 -8.37 10.18
N GLY A 88 -16.94 -8.78 10.68
CA GLY A 88 -16.31 -10.05 10.28
C GLY A 88 -15.68 -10.01 8.89
N ASN A 89 -15.59 -8.84 8.27
CA ASN A 89 -15.02 -8.68 6.93
C ASN A 89 -13.50 -8.90 6.94
N GLN A 90 -12.97 -9.13 5.74
CA GLN A 90 -11.55 -9.29 5.53
C GLN A 90 -11.08 -8.54 4.29
N LEU A 91 -9.80 -8.19 4.28
CA LEU A 91 -9.14 -7.53 3.16
C LEU A 91 -7.78 -8.19 2.92
N ASP A 92 -7.55 -8.58 1.68
CA ASP A 92 -6.24 -9.03 1.21
C ASP A 92 -5.26 -7.85 1.24
N LEU A 93 -4.09 -8.07 1.82
CA LEU A 93 -2.99 -7.09 1.90
C LEU A 93 -1.86 -7.42 0.93
N GLY A 94 -1.96 -8.52 0.19
CA GLY A 94 -0.91 -9.00 -0.70
C GLY A 94 0.14 -9.84 0.02
N VAL A 95 1.28 -10.06 -0.64
CA VAL A 95 2.29 -11.04 -0.24
C VAL A 95 3.48 -10.44 0.52
N VAL A 96 3.48 -9.13 0.76
CA VAL A 96 4.60 -8.41 1.40
C VAL A 96 4.09 -7.54 2.56
N LEU A 97 4.77 -7.59 3.70
CA LEU A 97 4.59 -6.65 4.81
C LEU A 97 5.92 -5.99 5.19
N LEU A 98 5.87 -4.78 5.75
CA LEU A 98 7.06 -4.15 6.32
C LEU A 98 7.33 -4.69 7.72
N THR A 99 8.59 -5.02 8.00
CA THR A 99 9.05 -5.32 9.37
C THR A 99 9.11 -4.03 10.19
N SER A 100 9.40 -4.14 11.50
CA SER A 100 9.67 -2.97 12.34
C SER A 100 10.81 -2.09 11.80
N SER A 101 11.85 -2.70 11.23
CA SER A 101 12.96 -1.97 10.61
C SER A 101 12.54 -1.31 9.30
N GLY A 102 11.76 -2.01 8.46
CA GLY A 102 11.17 -1.46 7.24
C GLY A 102 10.31 -0.23 7.51
N LYS A 103 9.44 -0.29 8.52
CA LYS A 103 8.59 0.83 8.93
C LYS A 103 9.40 2.04 9.38
N LYS A 104 10.45 1.83 10.18
CA LYS A 104 11.36 2.91 10.61
C LYS A 104 12.04 3.57 9.42
N LEU A 105 12.55 2.78 8.47
CA LEU A 105 13.16 3.32 7.26
C LEU A 105 12.13 4.04 6.38
N TYR A 106 10.93 3.49 6.20
CA TYR A 106 9.85 4.13 5.45
C TYR A 106 9.54 5.53 5.97
N ALA A 107 9.52 5.71 7.30
CA ALA A 107 9.23 6.99 7.93
C ALA A 107 10.27 8.10 7.63
N THR A 108 11.48 7.73 7.19
CA THR A 108 12.51 8.70 6.78
C THR A 108 12.47 9.01 5.28
N LEU A 109 11.58 8.38 4.53
CA LEU A 109 11.48 8.49 3.08
C LEU A 109 10.26 9.31 2.66
N SER A 110 10.37 9.91 1.48
CA SER A 110 9.26 10.55 0.77
C SER A 110 9.01 9.76 -0.52
N PRO A 111 8.16 8.72 -0.50
CA PRO A 111 7.92 7.89 -1.68
C PRO A 111 7.35 8.72 -2.82
N ILE A 112 7.60 8.29 -4.06
CA ILE A 112 7.04 8.92 -5.25
C ILE A 112 5.67 8.31 -5.52
N ARG A 113 4.69 9.18 -5.81
CA ARG A 113 3.32 8.75 -6.14
C ARG A 113 3.30 8.01 -7.48
N ASN A 114 2.82 6.79 -7.49
CA ASN A 114 2.55 6.01 -8.69
C ASN A 114 1.04 6.01 -8.99
N GLN A 115 0.63 6.71 -10.06
CA GLN A 115 -0.78 6.84 -10.46
C GLN A 115 -1.35 5.51 -10.98
N GLN A 116 -0.59 4.79 -11.81
CA GLN A 116 -1.02 3.51 -12.38
C GLN A 116 -1.27 2.47 -11.28
N PHE A 117 -0.41 2.44 -10.26
CA PHE A 117 -0.60 1.59 -9.09
C PHE A 117 -1.85 1.96 -8.29
N TYR A 118 -2.10 3.26 -8.08
CA TYR A 118 -3.32 3.70 -7.41
C TYR A 118 -4.57 3.18 -8.13
N GLU A 119 -4.64 3.38 -9.44
CA GLU A 119 -5.76 2.92 -10.27
C GLU A 119 -5.91 1.40 -10.23
N TYR A 120 -4.80 0.68 -10.30
CA TYR A 120 -4.77 -0.77 -10.18
C TYR A 120 -5.36 -1.26 -8.85
N VAL A 121 -4.99 -0.65 -7.71
CA VAL A 121 -5.52 -1.05 -6.40
C VAL A 121 -7.02 -0.74 -6.29
N ILE A 122 -7.47 0.42 -6.79
CA ILE A 122 -8.89 0.77 -6.85
C ILE A 122 -9.66 -0.26 -7.69
N GLN A 123 -9.15 -0.62 -8.86
CA GLN A 123 -9.77 -1.62 -9.73
C GLN A 123 -9.78 -3.00 -9.07
N HIS A 124 -8.68 -3.42 -8.45
CA HIS A 124 -8.58 -4.69 -7.72
C HIS A 124 -9.66 -4.79 -6.64
N TRP A 125 -9.79 -3.78 -5.79
CA TRP A 125 -10.81 -3.75 -4.74
C TRP A 125 -12.24 -3.71 -5.30
N PHE A 126 -12.48 -2.93 -6.35
CA PHE A 126 -13.80 -2.88 -7.00
C PHE A 126 -14.21 -4.23 -7.57
N GLN A 127 -13.30 -4.94 -8.25
CA GLN A 127 -13.54 -6.28 -8.80
C GLN A 127 -13.83 -7.33 -7.71
N LYS A 128 -13.35 -7.11 -6.48
CA LYS A 128 -13.68 -7.93 -5.32
C LYS A 128 -15.03 -7.58 -4.68
N GLY A 129 -15.81 -6.69 -5.30
CA GLY A 129 -17.13 -6.27 -4.82
C GLY A 129 -17.10 -5.24 -3.69
N LEU A 130 -15.96 -4.58 -3.46
CA LEU A 130 -15.85 -3.56 -2.41
C LEU A 130 -16.43 -2.23 -2.88
N LEU A 131 -17.16 -1.55 -1.99
CA LEU A 131 -17.71 -0.22 -2.26
C LEU A 131 -16.65 0.85 -1.98
N LEU A 132 -16.19 1.54 -3.02
CA LEU A 132 -15.11 2.53 -2.90
C LEU A 132 -15.67 3.94 -2.97
N SER A 133 -15.26 4.79 -2.04
CA SER A 133 -15.53 6.23 -2.11
C SER A 133 -14.30 7.03 -1.71
N SER A 134 -14.03 8.10 -2.45
CA SER A 134 -13.05 9.13 -2.10
C SER A 134 -13.85 10.40 -1.85
N PRO A 135 -13.58 11.18 -0.79
CA PRO A 135 -14.05 12.55 -0.76
C PRO A 135 -13.55 13.24 -2.05
N LEU A 136 -14.46 13.82 -2.82
CA LEU A 136 -14.08 14.90 -3.73
C LEU A 136 -13.56 16.00 -2.82
N GLY A 137 -12.30 16.41 -3.01
CA GLY A 137 -11.66 17.39 -2.13
C GLY A 137 -12.60 18.55 -1.85
N SER A 138 -12.69 18.98 -0.59
CA SER A 138 -13.40 20.20 -0.25
C SER A 138 -12.92 21.29 -1.22
N PRO A 139 -13.80 22.06 -1.89
CA PRO A 139 -13.33 23.25 -2.60
C PRO A 139 -12.50 24.04 -1.59
N GLN A 140 -11.26 24.37 -1.95
CA GLN A 140 -10.45 25.29 -1.15
C GLN A 140 -11.35 26.49 -0.86
N ARG A 141 -11.64 26.76 0.41
CA ARG A 141 -12.30 28.02 0.76
C ARG A 141 -11.37 29.11 0.21
N PRO A 142 -11.84 30.00 -0.67
CA PRO A 142 -11.01 31.12 -1.09
C PRO A 142 -10.51 31.79 0.18
N HIS A 143 -9.20 31.98 0.26
CA HIS A 143 -8.58 32.70 1.35
C HIS A 143 -9.31 34.04 1.48
N LEU A 144 -10.06 34.22 2.57
CA LEU A 144 -10.51 35.53 2.97
C LEU A 144 -9.24 36.28 3.38
N VAL A 145 -8.74 37.08 2.45
CA VAL A 145 -7.74 38.11 2.75
C VAL A 145 -8.50 39.15 3.59
N ASN A 146 -8.14 39.23 4.87
CA ASN A 146 -8.45 40.39 5.70
C ASN A 146 -7.52 41.54 5.34
#